data_AF-A0A954I3K1-F1
#
_entry.id   AF-A0A954I3K1-F1
#
_cell.length_a   1.000
_cell.length_b   1.000
_cell.length_c   1.000
_cell.angle_alpha   90.00
_cell.angle_beta   90.00
_cell.angle_gamma   90.00
#
_symmetry.space_group_name_H-M   'P 1'
#
loop_
_entity.id
_entity.type
_entity.pdbx_description
1 polymer ?
#
loop_
_entity_poly.entity_id
_entity_poly.type
_entity_poly.pdbx_seq_one_letter_code
_entity_poly.pdbx_strand_id
1 'polypeptide(L)'
;MSLRFERLESRVLYAVRVSAGADLVIFGDAADDVVYVVSTGVPGQVNVSIDTNADGFVDSDLGPFSGVENILFRGHAGNDELLIDGAVVTGNLVIDAGDGNDIVTLRDCVIGRNINVIGRSGRDEITGPGSTIRGNVLIDSGTGDDLIAAFDTTSGFTSIVTSSGDDEISGVYSARRVVIDTGTGDDTIGGAAAEIVSDFSDVRVFTGSGNDIVSGVVGERGVRIDTGSENDTVALIESDAGSIGIRTWDGDDSISIIRANSTRNVLVSTGTGNDFVGDVEAQGNIAIDTGTGNDVIAEVGTKSANRRVGIDTGDGDDVVDDIQTIGGAVIRTGEGSDAVDLDFVGRNLLIDTGSGDDRVIVDSVGGSTSIRTRDGNDTVELDDFNQFLRRVLIDTSSGEDRVLIANGTFAQNLIIKTGDGGDDIEISGSIFARPVTVDAGRGTDLFASSGNTFASPVRVVNVP
;
A
#
# COMPACT_ATOMS: atom_id res chain seq x y z
N MET A 1 -2.86 56.48 64.49
CA MET A 1 -2.09 56.61 63.23
C MET A 1 -2.28 55.30 62.49
N SER A 2 -3.18 55.26 61.51
CA SER A 2 -3.51 54.02 60.77
C SER A 2 -2.63 53.96 59.53
N LEU A 3 -1.67 53.03 59.51
CA LEU A 3 -0.91 52.72 58.30
C LEU A 3 -1.84 51.96 57.34
N ARG A 4 -2.17 52.59 56.22
CA ARG A 4 -2.73 51.88 55.05
C ARG A 4 -1.56 51.49 54.17
N PHE A 5 -1.36 50.20 53.96
CA PHE A 5 -0.51 49.70 52.90
C PHE A 5 -1.36 49.72 51.61
N GLU A 6 -0.86 50.37 50.57
CA GLU A 6 -1.38 50.17 49.22
C GLU A 6 -1.11 48.73 48.82
N ARG A 7 -2.13 48.07 48.28
CA ARG A 7 -2.00 46.72 47.72
C ARG A 7 -1.12 46.85 46.48
N LEU A 8 0.07 46.21 46.48
CA LEU A 8 0.89 46.08 45.28
C LEU A 8 -0.02 45.59 44.15
N GLU A 9 -0.06 46.32 43.04
CA GLU A 9 -0.72 45.85 41.81
C GLU A 9 -0.18 44.46 41.47
N SER A 10 -1.06 43.52 41.12
CA SER A 10 -0.61 42.21 40.65
C SER A 10 0.20 42.45 39.39
N ARG A 11 1.50 42.14 39.45
CA ARG A 11 2.29 41.99 38.23
C ARG A 11 1.57 40.95 37.38
N VAL A 12 1.03 41.39 36.25
CA VAL A 12 0.65 40.49 35.17
C VAL A 12 1.95 39.82 34.76
N LEU A 13 2.18 38.61 35.26
CA LEU A 13 3.17 37.74 34.67
C LEU A 13 2.60 37.42 33.29
N TYR A 14 3.32 37.80 32.24
CA TYR A 14 2.99 37.35 30.89
C TYR A 14 2.91 35.81 30.92
N ALA A 15 1.85 35.29 30.30
CA ALA A 15 1.58 33.87 30.10
C ALA A 15 2.81 33.21 29.46
N VAL A 16 3.24 33.78 28.33
CA VAL A 16 4.43 33.35 27.60
C VAL A 16 5.73 33.99 28.12
N ARG A 17 6.81 33.19 28.18
CA ARG A 17 8.16 33.62 28.54
C ARG A 17 9.16 33.32 27.43
N VAL A 18 9.95 34.32 27.08
CA VAL A 18 11.02 34.19 26.07
C VAL A 18 12.40 34.44 26.69
N SER A 19 13.34 33.57 26.35
CA SER A 19 14.76 33.69 26.68
C SER A 19 15.58 33.49 25.41
N ALA A 20 16.58 34.35 25.17
CA ALA A 20 17.36 34.30 23.94
C ALA A 20 18.86 34.36 24.18
N GLY A 21 19.56 33.51 23.43
CA GLY A 21 21.01 33.46 23.25
C GLY A 21 21.31 32.76 21.92
N ALA A 22 22.21 31.78 21.93
CA ALA A 22 22.31 30.84 20.80
C ALA A 22 21.03 29.98 20.66
N ASP A 23 20.36 29.73 21.79
CA ASP A 23 19.06 29.09 21.83
C ASP A 23 18.00 30.17 22.08
N LEU A 24 17.01 30.26 21.19
CA LEU A 24 15.76 30.97 21.45
C LEU A 24 14.80 29.97 22.10
N VAL A 25 14.44 30.23 23.35
CA VAL A 25 13.54 29.38 24.12
C VAL A 25 12.26 30.15 24.45
N ILE A 26 11.12 29.58 24.06
CA ILE A 26 9.78 30.12 24.24
C ILE A 26 8.99 29.11 25.07
N PHE A 27 8.40 29.56 26.17
CA PHE A 27 7.52 28.77 27.02
C PHE A 27 6.14 29.43 27.08
N GLY A 28 5.10 28.72 26.65
CA GLY A 28 3.70 29.04 26.90
C GLY A 28 3.25 28.69 28.31
N ASP A 29 1.95 28.85 28.57
CA ASP A 29 1.31 28.45 29.82
C ASP A 29 0.23 27.37 29.68
N ALA A 30 -0.94 27.51 30.29
CA ALA A 30 -2.01 26.50 30.21
C ALA A 30 -3.25 27.05 29.48
N ALA A 31 -3.11 28.23 28.88
CA ALA A 31 -4.11 28.89 28.06
C ALA A 31 -3.62 28.91 26.60
N ASP A 32 -4.55 29.19 25.70
CA ASP A 32 -4.27 29.29 24.26
C ASP A 32 -3.25 30.42 23.98
N ASP A 33 -2.05 30.05 23.56
CA ASP A 33 -0.95 30.96 23.22
C ASP A 33 -0.72 31.05 21.71
N VAL A 34 -0.70 32.27 21.15
CA VAL A 34 -0.37 32.50 19.74
C VAL A 34 0.99 33.17 19.62
N VAL A 35 1.94 32.49 18.97
CA VAL A 35 3.34 32.90 18.85
C VAL A 35 3.79 32.97 17.39
N TYR A 36 4.30 34.13 17.01
CA TYR A 36 4.88 34.39 15.70
C TYR A 36 6.41 34.54 15.82
N VAL A 37 7.17 33.72 15.09
CA VAL A 37 8.62 33.84 14.94
C VAL A 37 8.94 34.16 13.48
N VAL A 38 9.20 35.44 13.20
CA VAL A 38 9.33 35.93 11.81
C VAL A 38 10.76 36.33 11.51
N SER A 39 11.26 35.92 10.36
CA SER A 39 12.58 36.31 9.85
C SER A 39 12.72 37.82 9.66
N THR A 40 13.89 38.36 9.98
CA THR A 40 14.26 39.73 9.59
C THR A 40 14.92 39.79 8.22
N GLY A 41 15.08 38.65 7.53
CA GLY A 41 15.85 38.49 6.30
C GLY A 41 17.35 38.29 6.52
N VAL A 42 17.82 38.27 7.78
CA VAL A 42 19.22 37.99 8.14
C VAL A 42 19.31 36.62 8.82
N PRO A 43 20.21 35.70 8.38
CA PRO A 43 20.37 34.40 9.02
C PRO A 43 20.68 34.49 10.51
N GLY A 44 19.98 33.70 11.32
CA GLY A 44 20.09 33.72 12.78
C GLY A 44 19.53 34.97 13.45
N GLN A 45 18.73 35.77 12.74
CA GLN A 45 17.98 36.89 13.31
C GLN A 45 16.47 36.72 13.08
N VAL A 46 15.69 36.83 14.16
CA VAL A 46 14.24 36.64 14.16
C VAL A 46 13.56 37.66 15.06
N ASN A 47 12.34 38.06 14.73
CA ASN A 47 11.44 38.79 15.60
C ASN A 47 10.45 37.80 16.23
N VAL A 48 10.14 38.00 17.52
CA VAL A 48 9.08 37.23 18.19
C VAL A 48 7.96 38.16 18.61
N SER A 49 6.74 37.82 18.19
CA SER A 49 5.51 38.49 18.58
C SER A 49 4.56 37.49 19.22
N ILE A 50 3.81 37.90 20.23
CA ILE A 50 2.89 37.04 20.97
C ILE A 50 1.53 37.70 21.06
N ASP A 51 0.47 36.94 20.84
CA ASP A 51 -0.94 37.25 21.13
C ASP A 51 -1.42 36.21 22.17
N THR A 52 -1.71 36.66 23.39
CA THR A 52 -2.08 35.79 24.52
C THR A 52 -3.59 35.64 24.70
N ASN A 53 -4.39 36.26 23.83
CA ASN A 53 -5.86 36.16 23.88
C ASN A 53 -6.45 35.52 22.61
N ALA A 54 -5.60 35.12 21.66
CA ALA A 54 -5.99 34.63 20.34
C ALA A 54 -7.04 35.53 19.66
N ASP A 55 -7.00 36.85 19.91
CA ASP A 55 -7.97 37.82 19.39
C ASP A 55 -7.50 38.50 18.09
N GLY A 56 -6.31 38.13 17.61
CA GLY A 56 -5.67 38.62 16.40
C GLY A 56 -4.87 39.91 16.62
N PHE A 57 -4.68 40.35 17.88
CA PHE A 57 -3.86 41.51 18.22
C PHE A 57 -2.56 41.08 18.93
N VAL A 58 -1.42 41.50 18.40
CA VAL A 58 -0.13 41.29 19.05
C VAL A 58 -0.09 42.03 20.39
N ASP A 59 -0.12 41.27 21.48
CA ASP A 59 -0.03 41.75 22.86
C ASP A 59 1.39 42.22 23.21
N SER A 60 2.41 41.61 22.60
CA SER A 60 3.81 42.03 22.79
C SER A 60 4.70 41.74 21.59
N ASP A 61 5.52 42.74 21.23
CA ASP A 61 6.67 42.59 20.33
C ASP A 61 7.94 42.53 21.20
N LEU A 62 8.61 41.38 21.21
CA LEU A 62 9.77 41.13 22.05
C LEU A 62 11.09 41.49 21.36
N GLY A 63 11.00 41.95 20.11
CA GLY A 63 12.10 42.53 19.35
C GLY A 63 12.95 41.51 18.60
N PRO A 64 13.96 42.00 17.86
CA PRO A 64 14.85 41.15 17.11
C PRO A 64 15.84 40.44 18.04
N PHE A 65 15.83 39.13 18.03
CA PHE A 65 16.89 38.29 18.59
C PHE A 65 17.92 38.00 17.52
N SER A 66 19.21 37.97 17.88
CA SER A 66 20.32 37.75 16.95
C SER A 66 21.26 36.67 17.45
N GLY A 67 21.88 35.95 16.53
CA GLY A 67 22.73 34.80 16.86
C GLY A 67 21.95 33.55 17.23
N VAL A 68 20.66 33.48 16.87
CA VAL A 68 19.80 32.31 17.11
C VAL A 68 20.27 31.17 16.21
N GLU A 69 20.76 30.11 16.84
CA GLU A 69 21.14 28.87 16.19
C GLU A 69 20.04 27.81 16.34
N ASN A 70 19.42 27.71 17.52
CA ASN A 70 18.35 26.77 17.79
C ASN A 70 17.08 27.49 18.26
N ILE A 71 15.93 26.89 17.98
CA ILE A 71 14.64 27.33 18.52
C ILE A 71 14.04 26.17 19.31
N LEU A 72 13.60 26.47 20.53
CA LEU A 72 12.86 25.57 21.41
C LEU A 72 11.54 26.23 21.78
N PHE A 73 10.42 25.61 21.42
CA PHE A 73 9.08 26.00 21.84
C PHE A 73 8.50 24.93 22.78
N ARG A 74 7.76 25.39 23.80
CA ARG A 74 6.96 24.54 24.70
C ARG A 74 5.63 25.23 24.99
N GLY A 75 4.52 24.79 24.41
CA GLY A 75 3.20 25.39 24.63
C GLY A 75 2.60 24.99 25.98
N HIS A 76 2.72 23.70 26.34
CA HIS A 76 2.23 23.04 27.55
C HIS A 76 0.78 22.55 27.48
N ALA A 77 -0.22 23.40 27.67
CA ALA A 77 -1.63 23.02 27.53
C ALA A 77 -2.44 24.20 26.98
N GLY A 78 -3.57 23.93 26.33
CA GLY A 78 -4.31 24.97 25.60
C GLY A 78 -4.23 24.71 24.10
N ASN A 79 -4.99 25.45 23.30
CA ASN A 79 -4.89 25.35 21.84
C ASN A 79 -3.89 26.41 21.34
N ASP A 80 -2.65 26.01 21.19
CA ASP A 80 -1.53 26.92 20.91
C ASP A 80 -1.29 27.04 19.40
N GLU A 81 -0.94 28.24 18.93
CA GLU A 81 -0.55 28.49 17.55
C GLU A 81 0.91 28.96 17.49
N LEU A 82 1.77 28.21 16.82
CA LEU A 82 3.14 28.59 16.51
C LEU A 82 3.33 28.74 15.00
N LEU A 83 3.55 29.97 14.55
CA LEU A 83 3.99 30.26 13.18
C LEU A 83 5.45 30.68 13.16
N ILE A 84 6.29 29.91 12.46
CA ILE A 84 7.65 30.29 12.11
C ILE A 84 7.70 30.61 10.61
N ASP A 85 8.08 31.85 10.26
CA ASP A 85 7.94 32.35 8.90
C ASP A 85 9.27 32.91 8.34
N GLY A 86 9.75 32.29 7.27
CA GLY A 86 10.95 32.67 6.53
C GLY A 86 12.27 32.51 7.31
N ALA A 87 12.24 31.88 8.49
CA ALA A 87 13.36 31.86 9.42
C ALA A 87 14.49 30.95 8.92
N VAL A 88 15.75 31.40 9.11
CA VAL A 88 16.94 30.60 8.84
C VAL A 88 17.57 30.19 10.17
N VAL A 89 17.29 28.96 10.59
CA VAL A 89 17.77 28.35 11.85
C VAL A 89 18.96 27.46 11.51
N THR A 90 20.17 27.83 11.92
CA THR A 90 21.39 27.09 11.52
C THR A 90 21.55 25.74 12.25
N GLY A 91 20.95 25.62 13.42
CA GLY A 91 20.92 24.44 14.27
C GLY A 91 19.59 23.68 14.16
N ASN A 92 19.06 23.24 15.31
CA ASN A 92 17.86 22.42 15.41
C ASN A 92 16.63 23.28 15.75
N LEU A 93 15.46 22.76 15.37
CA LEU A 93 14.16 23.22 15.83
C LEU A 93 13.53 22.12 16.69
N VAL A 94 13.13 22.45 17.90
CA VAL A 94 12.45 21.54 18.83
C VAL A 94 11.16 22.20 19.28
N ILE A 95 10.04 21.51 19.09
CA ILE A 95 8.70 21.99 19.41
C ILE A 95 8.02 20.91 20.23
N ASP A 96 7.51 21.28 21.39
CA ASP A 96 6.60 20.49 22.23
C ASP A 96 5.32 21.35 22.30
N ALA A 97 4.31 21.01 21.52
CA ALA A 97 3.10 21.80 21.39
C ALA A 97 2.34 21.78 22.72
N GLY A 98 2.00 20.60 23.22
CA GLY A 98 1.33 20.50 24.51
C GLY A 98 0.08 19.65 24.42
N ASP A 99 -0.68 19.61 25.50
CA ASP A 99 -2.02 19.02 25.43
C ASP A 99 -3.01 20.08 24.90
N GLY A 100 -3.73 19.81 23.82
CA GLY A 100 -4.69 20.70 23.20
C GLY A 100 -4.73 20.51 21.69
N ASN A 101 -5.53 21.31 20.99
CA ASN A 101 -5.56 21.28 19.53
C ASN A 101 -4.60 22.34 19.00
N ASP A 102 -3.34 21.97 18.79
CA ASP A 102 -2.27 22.91 18.50
C ASP A 102 -2.03 23.05 17.00
N ILE A 103 -1.58 24.24 16.58
CA ILE A 103 -1.21 24.54 15.20
C ILE A 103 0.26 24.94 15.15
N VAL A 104 1.07 24.14 14.47
CA VAL A 104 2.49 24.40 14.23
C VAL A 104 2.73 24.57 12.73
N THR A 105 3.04 25.79 12.29
CA THR A 105 3.32 26.09 10.89
C THR A 105 4.76 26.57 10.71
N LEU A 106 5.53 25.89 9.85
CA LEU A 106 6.84 26.31 9.36
C LEU A 106 6.73 26.73 7.91
N ARG A 107 6.61 28.03 7.66
CA ARG A 107 6.47 28.57 6.31
C ARG A 107 7.80 29.10 5.78
N ASP A 108 8.18 28.64 4.59
CA ASP A 108 9.36 29.11 3.84
C ASP A 108 10.66 29.14 4.68
N CYS A 109 10.81 28.23 5.64
CA CYS A 109 11.93 28.19 6.57
C CYS A 109 13.13 27.41 6.02
N VAL A 110 14.32 27.69 6.53
CA VAL A 110 15.52 26.88 6.27
C VAL A 110 16.10 26.40 7.59
N ILE A 111 16.00 25.09 7.83
CA ILE A 111 16.53 24.44 9.04
C ILE A 111 17.83 23.71 8.70
N GLY A 112 18.92 24.15 9.34
CA GLY A 112 20.27 23.68 9.07
C GLY A 112 20.56 22.28 9.60
N ARG A 113 19.82 21.83 10.61
CA ARG A 113 19.89 20.48 11.19
C ARG A 113 18.49 19.87 11.29
N ASN A 114 18.11 19.34 12.45
CA ASN A 114 16.93 18.51 12.61
C ASN A 114 15.72 19.33 13.08
N ILE A 115 14.54 18.83 12.74
CA ILE A 115 13.27 19.20 13.37
C ILE A 115 12.85 18.04 14.28
N ASN A 116 12.40 18.38 15.49
CA ASN A 116 11.68 17.47 16.38
C ASN A 116 10.40 18.17 16.84
N VAL A 117 9.22 17.65 16.44
CA VAL A 117 7.92 18.16 16.88
C VAL A 117 7.22 17.08 17.68
N ILE A 118 6.68 17.46 18.84
CA ILE A 118 5.82 16.63 19.67
C ILE A 118 4.49 17.39 19.81
N GLY A 119 3.38 16.81 19.38
CA GLY A 119 2.02 17.33 19.55
C GLY A 119 1.56 17.09 20.98
N ARG A 120 1.12 15.86 21.25
CA ARG A 120 0.84 15.12 22.52
C ARG A 120 -0.59 14.62 22.52
N SER A 121 -1.57 15.43 22.91
CA SER A 121 -2.95 14.98 23.02
C SER A 121 -3.87 16.09 22.54
N GLY A 122 -4.77 15.77 21.63
CA GLY A 122 -5.66 16.70 20.97
C GLY A 122 -5.49 16.59 19.47
N ARG A 123 -6.21 17.42 18.72
CA ARG A 123 -6.19 17.43 17.27
C ARG A 123 -5.19 18.47 16.80
N ASP A 124 -4.00 18.04 16.44
CA ASP A 124 -2.88 18.90 16.09
C ASP A 124 -2.75 19.08 14.57
N GLU A 125 -2.32 20.25 14.14
CA GLU A 125 -1.96 20.56 12.76
C GLU A 125 -0.49 20.96 12.68
N ILE A 126 0.33 20.13 12.03
CA ILE A 126 1.79 20.31 11.92
C ILE A 126 2.17 20.41 10.44
N THR A 127 2.50 21.62 9.98
CA THR A 127 2.77 21.87 8.55
C THR A 127 4.11 22.54 8.29
N GLY A 128 4.74 22.22 7.15
CA GLY A 128 6.06 22.73 6.75
C GLY A 128 6.15 23.43 5.38
N PRO A 129 5.11 24.10 4.86
CA PRO A 129 5.05 24.50 3.45
C PRO A 129 6.23 25.37 3.02
N GLY A 130 6.87 24.98 1.91
CA GLY A 130 8.01 25.70 1.33
C GLY A 130 9.29 25.65 2.16
N SER A 131 9.29 24.93 3.28
CA SER A 131 10.45 24.83 4.17
C SER A 131 11.45 23.78 3.69
N THR A 132 12.74 24.12 3.75
CA THR A 132 13.85 23.21 3.44
C THR A 132 14.56 22.78 4.71
N ILE A 133 14.56 21.47 4.98
CA ILE A 133 15.24 20.87 6.12
C ILE A 133 16.50 20.15 5.63
N ARG A 134 17.67 20.48 6.21
CA ARG A 134 18.92 19.77 5.86
C ARG A 134 19.09 18.48 6.64
N GLY A 135 18.70 18.45 7.92
CA GLY A 135 18.76 17.26 8.76
C GLY A 135 17.51 16.40 8.67
N ASN A 136 17.21 15.70 9.75
CA ASN A 136 16.06 14.81 9.85
C ASN A 136 14.81 15.57 10.30
N VAL A 137 13.64 15.06 9.92
CA VAL A 137 12.34 15.47 10.46
C VAL A 137 11.82 14.32 11.31
N LEU A 138 11.59 14.60 12.59
CA LEU A 138 10.98 13.68 13.55
C LEU A 138 9.70 14.36 14.05
N ILE A 139 8.55 13.73 13.85
CA ILE A 139 7.26 14.21 14.31
C ILE A 139 6.59 13.08 15.08
N ASP A 140 6.09 13.41 16.26
CA ASP A 140 5.26 12.57 17.12
C ASP A 140 4.05 13.42 17.49
N SER A 141 2.94 13.36 16.73
CA SER A 141 1.77 14.20 17.02
C SER A 141 0.98 13.71 18.22
N GLY A 142 1.16 12.45 18.62
CA GLY A 142 0.68 11.95 19.89
C GLY A 142 -0.66 11.23 19.79
N THR A 143 -1.77 11.82 20.23
CA THR A 143 -3.11 11.19 20.19
C THR A 143 -4.16 12.23 19.82
N GLY A 144 -5.13 11.86 19.00
CA GLY A 144 -6.18 12.71 18.46
C GLY A 144 -6.07 12.74 16.94
N ASP A 145 -7.07 13.32 16.27
CA ASP A 145 -7.15 13.28 14.79
C ASP A 145 -6.20 14.35 14.20
N ASP A 146 -4.97 13.97 13.90
CA ASP A 146 -3.90 14.90 13.56
C ASP A 146 -3.74 15.13 12.06
N LEU A 147 -3.25 16.31 11.68
CA LEU A 147 -2.91 16.68 10.30
C LEU A 147 -1.42 16.99 10.20
N ILE A 148 -0.69 16.27 9.34
CA ILE A 148 0.74 16.48 9.11
C ILE A 148 1.00 16.68 7.61
N ALA A 149 1.57 17.84 7.24
CA ALA A 149 1.76 18.14 5.83
C ALA A 149 3.04 18.90 5.45
N ALA A 150 3.48 18.69 4.21
CA ALA A 150 4.39 19.58 3.47
C ALA A 150 5.82 19.69 4.03
N PHE A 151 6.50 18.58 4.32
CA PHE A 151 7.89 18.60 4.79
C PHE A 151 8.88 18.15 3.70
N ASP A 152 9.93 18.95 3.44
CA ASP A 152 10.98 18.63 2.48
C ASP A 152 12.36 18.53 3.15
N THR A 153 12.95 17.33 3.15
CA THR A 153 14.33 17.10 3.61
C THR A 153 15.30 16.90 2.45
N THR A 154 16.37 17.69 2.44
CA THR A 154 17.40 17.66 1.38
C THR A 154 18.54 16.66 1.64
N SER A 155 18.70 16.17 2.88
CA SER A 155 19.75 15.18 3.18
C SER A 155 19.46 14.21 4.32
N GLY A 156 18.43 14.46 5.14
CA GLY A 156 18.01 13.60 6.24
C GLY A 156 16.93 12.59 5.84
N PHE A 157 16.42 11.89 6.85
CA PHE A 157 15.24 11.03 6.75
C PHE A 157 14.05 11.70 7.44
N THR A 158 12.84 11.23 7.14
CA THR A 158 11.61 11.66 7.82
C THR A 158 11.00 10.49 8.58
N SER A 159 10.61 10.72 9.83
CA SER A 159 9.85 9.80 10.68
C SER A 159 8.66 10.53 11.25
N ILE A 160 7.47 9.99 11.06
CA ILE A 160 6.21 10.53 11.57
C ILE A 160 5.49 9.44 12.35
N VAL A 161 5.00 9.79 13.54
CA VAL A 161 4.19 8.92 14.41
C VAL A 161 2.97 9.72 14.88
N THR A 162 1.78 9.15 14.79
CA THR A 162 0.52 9.82 15.23
C THR A 162 -0.29 9.02 16.26
N SER A 163 0.21 7.82 16.60
CA SER A 163 -0.29 6.87 17.61
C SER A 163 -1.78 6.48 17.59
N SER A 164 -2.72 7.39 17.84
CA SER A 164 -4.15 7.05 17.85
C SER A 164 -5.00 8.25 17.48
N GLY A 165 -6.01 8.06 16.63
CA GLY A 165 -6.84 9.12 16.07
C GLY A 165 -7.03 8.85 14.57
N ASP A 166 -7.96 9.54 13.93
CA ASP A 166 -8.10 9.44 12.48
C ASP A 166 -7.14 10.46 11.83
N ASP A 167 -5.95 10.03 11.45
CA ASP A 167 -4.84 10.92 11.08
C ASP A 167 -4.72 11.15 9.57
N GLU A 168 -4.29 12.36 9.17
CA GLU A 168 -4.03 12.71 7.77
C GLU A 168 -2.57 13.13 7.57
N ILE A 169 -1.86 12.41 6.69
CA ILE A 169 -0.45 12.70 6.38
C ILE A 169 -0.24 12.88 4.88
N SER A 170 0.26 14.03 4.44
CA SER A 170 0.45 14.31 3.00
C SER A 170 1.66 15.20 2.67
N GLY A 171 2.14 15.12 1.43
CA GLY A 171 3.16 16.05 0.92
C GLY A 171 4.52 15.94 1.63
N VAL A 172 4.95 14.73 1.96
CA VAL A 172 6.22 14.48 2.64
C VAL A 172 7.27 14.10 1.59
N TYR A 173 8.35 14.87 1.50
CA TYR A 173 9.46 14.65 0.59
C TYR A 173 10.76 14.44 1.37
N SER A 174 11.46 13.35 1.09
CA SER A 174 12.74 13.08 1.73
C SER A 174 13.82 12.57 0.78
N ALA A 175 15.01 13.16 0.90
CA ALA A 175 16.20 12.65 0.25
C ALA A 175 16.60 11.24 0.74
N ARG A 176 16.16 10.82 1.92
CA ARG A 176 16.41 9.46 2.43
C ARG A 176 15.07 8.81 2.77
N ARG A 177 15.11 7.83 3.66
CA ARG A 177 13.95 7.01 4.01
C ARG A 177 12.83 7.88 4.59
N VAL A 178 11.59 7.53 4.25
CA VAL A 178 10.40 7.97 4.98
C VAL A 178 9.85 6.78 5.77
N VAL A 179 9.51 7.02 7.03
CA VAL A 179 8.79 6.07 7.90
C VAL A 179 7.58 6.79 8.48
N ILE A 180 6.42 6.20 8.32
CA ILE A 180 5.13 6.67 8.86
C ILE A 180 4.53 5.52 9.67
N ASP A 181 4.05 5.82 10.87
CA ASP A 181 3.43 4.88 11.81
C ASP A 181 2.23 5.59 12.49
N THR A 182 1.00 5.36 12.02
CA THR A 182 -0.17 6.12 12.49
C THR A 182 -0.90 5.48 13.67
N GLY A 183 -0.88 4.16 13.75
CA GLY A 183 -1.20 3.41 14.97
C GLY A 183 -2.63 2.90 15.03
N THR A 184 -3.60 3.67 15.51
CA THR A 184 -5.00 3.23 15.55
C THR A 184 -5.95 4.35 15.14
N GLY A 185 -6.99 4.04 14.37
CA GLY A 185 -7.93 5.02 13.82
C GLY A 185 -8.00 4.84 12.31
N ASP A 186 -8.94 5.52 11.66
CA ASP A 186 -9.10 5.44 10.20
C ASP A 186 -8.15 6.46 9.55
N ASP A 187 -6.93 6.02 9.20
CA ASP A 187 -5.84 6.90 8.78
C ASP A 187 -5.78 7.11 7.26
N THR A 188 -5.42 8.31 6.84
CA THR A 188 -5.22 8.67 5.43
C THR A 188 -3.79 9.12 5.16
N ILE A 189 -3.07 8.37 4.34
CA ILE A 189 -1.69 8.66 3.93
C ILE A 189 -1.61 8.94 2.43
N GLY A 190 -1.10 10.12 2.09
CA GLY A 190 -0.85 10.61 0.75
C GLY A 190 -2.10 11.16 0.05
N GLY A 191 -2.20 10.93 -1.27
CA GLY A 191 -3.30 11.42 -2.10
C GLY A 191 -2.85 11.96 -3.47
N ALA A 192 -3.81 12.15 -4.38
CA ALA A 192 -3.53 12.54 -5.78
C ALA A 192 -2.90 13.93 -5.94
N ALA A 193 -2.97 14.80 -4.93
CA ALA A 193 -2.42 16.15 -4.96
C ALA A 193 -1.13 16.32 -4.13
N ALA A 194 -0.79 15.33 -3.29
CA ALA A 194 0.29 15.43 -2.32
C ALA A 194 0.85 14.04 -1.97
N GLU A 195 1.99 13.71 -2.56
CA GLU A 195 2.64 12.40 -2.43
C GLU A 195 3.49 12.26 -1.16
N ILE A 196 3.80 11.02 -0.82
CA ILE A 196 4.85 10.64 0.13
C ILE A 196 6.04 10.09 -0.67
N VAL A 197 7.15 10.83 -0.69
CA VAL A 197 8.26 10.59 -1.62
C VAL A 197 9.59 10.37 -0.89
N SER A 198 10.32 9.32 -1.31
CA SER A 198 11.73 9.10 -1.01
C SER A 198 12.58 9.04 -2.28
N ASP A 199 13.43 10.04 -2.51
CA ASP A 199 14.21 10.20 -3.76
C ASP A 199 15.29 9.14 -3.94
N PHE A 200 15.90 8.67 -2.85
CA PHE A 200 17.07 7.78 -2.91
C PHE A 200 16.96 6.51 -2.03
N SER A 201 15.79 6.27 -1.42
CA SER A 201 15.62 5.19 -0.44
C SER A 201 14.24 4.54 -0.49
N ASP A 202 13.81 4.00 0.66
CA ASP A 202 12.58 3.24 0.80
C ASP A 202 11.55 4.16 1.46
N VAL A 203 10.27 3.96 1.13
CA VAL A 203 9.16 4.44 1.97
C VAL A 203 8.58 3.26 2.75
N ARG A 204 8.29 3.48 4.02
CA ARG A 204 7.60 2.51 4.90
C ARG A 204 6.41 3.18 5.55
N VAL A 205 5.24 2.58 5.39
CA VAL A 205 3.99 3.02 6.01
C VAL A 205 3.45 1.87 6.84
N PHE A 206 3.09 2.18 8.08
CA PHE A 206 2.41 1.30 9.02
C PHE A 206 1.18 2.07 9.51
N THR A 207 -0.03 1.54 9.34
CA THR A 207 -1.25 2.27 9.76
C THR A 207 -1.93 1.66 10.98
N GLY A 208 -1.92 0.34 11.10
CA GLY A 208 -2.08 -0.36 12.38
C GLY A 208 -3.48 -0.93 12.57
N SER A 209 -4.46 -0.21 13.07
CA SER A 209 -5.83 -0.74 13.12
C SER A 209 -6.84 0.35 12.82
N GLY A 210 -7.82 0.03 11.98
CA GLY A 210 -8.78 1.00 11.44
C GLY A 210 -8.90 0.78 9.95
N ASN A 211 -9.80 1.51 9.30
CA ASN A 211 -10.05 1.39 7.87
C ASN A 211 -9.16 2.41 7.14
N ASP A 212 -7.94 2.01 6.82
CA ASP A 212 -6.90 2.92 6.41
C ASP A 212 -6.84 3.12 4.89
N ILE A 213 -6.44 4.31 4.47
CA ILE A 213 -6.24 4.66 3.06
C ILE A 213 -4.78 5.04 2.83
N VAL A 214 -4.06 4.24 2.05
CA VAL A 214 -2.67 4.53 1.64
C VAL A 214 -2.60 4.74 0.13
N SER A 215 -2.24 5.94 -0.29
CA SER A 215 -2.08 6.28 -1.71
C SER A 215 -0.93 7.25 -1.97
N GLY A 216 -0.53 7.41 -3.23
CA GLY A 216 0.49 8.41 -3.60
C GLY A 216 1.86 8.19 -2.94
N VAL A 217 2.22 6.93 -2.68
CA VAL A 217 3.50 6.56 -2.06
C VAL A 217 4.55 6.20 -3.12
N VAL A 218 5.67 6.92 -3.12
CA VAL A 218 6.75 6.78 -4.11
C VAL A 218 8.09 6.61 -3.41
N GLY A 219 8.80 5.50 -3.67
CA GLY A 219 10.15 5.28 -3.14
C GLY A 219 11.06 4.64 -4.18
N GLU A 220 12.21 5.25 -4.48
CA GLU A 220 13.11 4.79 -5.55
C GLU A 220 13.59 3.34 -5.34
N ARG A 221 13.98 2.98 -4.10
CA ARG A 221 14.50 1.64 -3.80
C ARG A 221 13.42 0.63 -3.49
N GLY A 222 12.34 1.07 -2.86
CA GLY A 222 11.22 0.21 -2.54
C GLY A 222 10.13 0.91 -1.73
N VAL A 223 8.94 0.33 -1.78
CA VAL A 223 7.78 0.72 -0.99
C VAL A 223 7.39 -0.48 -0.15
N ARG A 224 7.19 -0.26 1.16
CA ARG A 224 6.59 -1.24 2.07
C ARG A 224 5.39 -0.60 2.76
N ILE A 225 4.23 -1.22 2.63
CA ILE A 225 2.99 -0.80 3.28
C ILE A 225 2.49 -1.98 4.11
N ASP A 226 2.04 -1.70 5.31
CA ASP A 226 1.54 -2.67 6.29
C ASP A 226 0.35 -1.99 7.00
N THR A 227 -0.88 -2.25 6.57
CA THR A 227 -2.05 -1.47 7.03
C THR A 227 -2.69 -2.03 8.29
N GLY A 228 -2.53 -3.32 8.55
CA GLY A 228 -2.83 -3.87 9.85
C GLY A 228 -4.17 -4.58 9.90
N SER A 229 -5.21 -4.09 10.57
CA SER A 229 -6.49 -4.81 10.65
C SER A 229 -7.69 -3.89 10.43
N GLU A 230 -8.82 -4.47 10.05
CA GLU A 230 -9.99 -3.83 9.44
C GLU A 230 -9.82 -3.60 7.93
N ASN A 231 -10.76 -2.91 7.29
CA ASN A 231 -10.86 -2.90 5.83
C ASN A 231 -10.01 -1.77 5.24
N ASP A 232 -8.89 -2.13 4.64
CA ASP A 232 -7.91 -1.16 4.17
C ASP A 232 -7.97 -0.96 2.65
N THR A 233 -7.57 0.23 2.20
CA THR A 233 -7.42 0.57 0.79
C THR A 233 -6.01 1.02 0.47
N VAL A 234 -5.33 0.32 -0.43
CA VAL A 234 -3.98 0.67 -0.90
C VAL A 234 -3.98 0.90 -2.41
N ALA A 235 -3.66 2.12 -2.83
CA ALA A 235 -3.60 2.51 -4.23
C ALA A 235 -2.22 3.07 -4.61
N LEU A 236 -1.44 2.29 -5.36
CA LEU A 236 -0.13 2.71 -5.88
C LEU A 236 -0.20 2.96 -7.39
N ILE A 237 -0.12 4.23 -7.80
CA ILE A 237 -0.18 4.65 -9.19
C ILE A 237 1.22 5.03 -9.67
N GLU A 238 1.66 4.49 -10.82
CA GLU A 238 2.91 4.85 -11.49
C GLU A 238 4.17 4.67 -10.61
N SER A 239 4.17 3.66 -9.72
CA SER A 239 5.31 3.43 -8.82
C SER A 239 6.52 2.85 -9.58
N ASP A 240 7.61 3.62 -9.68
CA ASP A 240 8.91 3.16 -10.20
C ASP A 240 9.77 2.46 -9.13
N ALA A 241 9.17 2.08 -8.00
CA ALA A 241 9.88 1.53 -6.86
C ALA A 241 10.63 0.25 -7.20
N GLY A 242 11.89 0.13 -6.77
CA GLY A 242 12.67 -1.07 -7.05
C GLY A 242 12.03 -2.38 -6.57
N SER A 243 11.29 -2.38 -5.45
CA SER A 243 10.43 -3.49 -5.00
C SER A 243 9.21 -2.95 -4.27
N ILE A 244 8.08 -3.63 -4.37
CA ILE A 244 6.84 -3.27 -3.66
C ILE A 244 6.45 -4.43 -2.75
N GLY A 245 6.12 -4.13 -1.50
CA GLY A 245 5.57 -5.09 -0.54
C GLY A 245 4.37 -4.48 0.17
N ILE A 246 3.21 -5.11 0.08
CA ILE A 246 1.98 -4.67 0.75
C ILE A 246 1.48 -5.81 1.63
N ARG A 247 1.03 -5.47 2.84
CA ARG A 247 0.32 -6.38 3.74
C ARG A 247 -0.87 -5.67 4.40
N THR A 248 -2.05 -6.30 4.44
CA THR A 248 -3.27 -5.70 5.01
C THR A 248 -3.95 -6.55 6.11
N TRP A 249 -3.43 -7.76 6.38
CA TRP A 249 -3.88 -8.72 7.40
C TRP A 249 -5.38 -9.07 7.44
N ASP A 250 -6.12 -8.67 8.47
CA ASP A 250 -7.50 -9.12 8.70
C ASP A 250 -8.44 -7.99 8.26
N GLY A 251 -9.40 -8.24 7.38
CA GLY A 251 -10.32 -7.24 6.83
C GLY A 251 -10.72 -7.56 5.40
N ASP A 252 -11.77 -6.93 4.89
CA ASP A 252 -12.09 -6.94 3.46
C ASP A 252 -11.28 -5.83 2.77
N ASP A 253 -10.10 -6.16 2.24
CA ASP A 253 -9.12 -5.18 1.76
C ASP A 253 -9.20 -4.90 0.26
N SER A 254 -8.76 -3.71 -0.16
CA SER A 254 -8.68 -3.33 -1.58
C SER A 254 -7.30 -2.81 -1.97
N ILE A 255 -6.62 -3.53 -2.85
CA ILE A 255 -5.28 -3.20 -3.33
C ILE A 255 -5.29 -3.02 -4.84
N SER A 256 -4.84 -1.86 -5.32
CA SER A 256 -4.62 -1.59 -6.74
C SER A 256 -3.20 -1.05 -6.98
N ILE A 257 -2.44 -1.70 -7.88
CA ILE A 257 -1.04 -1.37 -8.17
C ILE A 257 -0.87 -0.99 -9.65
N ILE A 258 -1.49 0.11 -10.02
CA ILE A 258 -1.56 0.58 -11.40
C ILE A 258 -0.18 1.00 -11.91
N ARG A 259 0.25 0.36 -13.01
CA ARG A 259 1.44 0.75 -13.80
C ARG A 259 2.73 0.80 -12.97
N ALA A 260 2.92 -0.12 -12.03
CA ALA A 260 4.20 -0.24 -11.34
C ALA A 260 5.32 -0.68 -12.31
N ASN A 261 6.43 0.04 -12.33
CA ASN A 261 7.63 -0.36 -13.07
C ASN A 261 8.67 -1.02 -12.16
N SER A 262 8.19 -1.73 -11.13
CA SER A 262 9.08 -2.40 -10.19
C SER A 262 10.04 -3.35 -10.89
N THR A 263 11.34 -3.05 -10.79
CA THR A 263 12.42 -3.80 -11.44
C THR A 263 12.73 -5.12 -10.72
N ARG A 264 12.31 -5.24 -9.45
CA ARG A 264 12.36 -6.47 -8.64
C ARG A 264 10.93 -6.93 -8.34
N ASN A 265 10.68 -7.53 -7.18
CA ASN A 265 9.41 -8.20 -6.93
C ASN A 265 8.32 -7.23 -6.46
N VAL A 266 7.08 -7.58 -6.80
CA VAL A 266 5.86 -7.12 -6.13
C VAL A 266 5.37 -8.29 -5.27
N LEU A 267 5.17 -8.03 -3.98
CA LEU A 267 4.68 -9.00 -3.00
C LEU A 267 3.44 -8.40 -2.35
N VAL A 268 2.30 -9.08 -2.45
CA VAL A 268 1.03 -8.69 -1.82
C VAL A 268 0.57 -9.84 -0.93
N SER A 269 0.10 -9.51 0.27
CA SER A 269 -0.50 -10.47 1.19
C SER A 269 -1.67 -9.79 1.89
N THR A 270 -2.91 -10.24 1.67
CA THR A 270 -4.06 -9.60 2.31
C THR A 270 -4.32 -10.26 3.65
N GLY A 271 -4.89 -11.45 3.74
CA GLY A 271 -4.81 -12.29 4.95
C GLY A 271 -6.11 -12.99 5.25
N THR A 272 -7.04 -12.37 5.99
CA THR A 272 -8.39 -12.94 6.18
C THR A 272 -9.44 -11.91 5.85
N GLY A 273 -10.49 -12.31 5.14
CA GLY A 273 -11.55 -11.41 4.68
C GLY A 273 -11.78 -11.62 3.19
N ASN A 274 -12.67 -10.86 2.59
CA ASN A 274 -12.95 -10.94 1.15
C ASN A 274 -12.18 -9.83 0.44
N ASP A 275 -11.02 -10.16 -0.07
CA ASP A 275 -10.04 -9.20 -0.53
C ASP A 275 -10.11 -8.97 -2.03
N PHE A 276 -9.72 -7.77 -2.46
CA PHE A 276 -9.52 -7.43 -3.86
C PHE A 276 -8.08 -7.03 -4.14
N VAL A 277 -7.43 -7.70 -5.10
CA VAL A 277 -6.10 -7.33 -5.60
C VAL A 277 -6.13 -7.16 -7.13
N GLY A 278 -6.00 -5.92 -7.59
CA GLY A 278 -6.18 -5.54 -8.99
C GLY A 278 -5.02 -4.76 -9.63
N ASP A 279 -5.04 -4.70 -10.96
CA ASP A 279 -4.19 -3.84 -11.80
C ASP A 279 -2.68 -4.07 -11.67
N VAL A 280 -2.25 -5.25 -11.19
CA VAL A 280 -0.86 -5.48 -10.82
C VAL A 280 0.01 -5.80 -12.04
N GLU A 281 0.66 -4.78 -12.60
CA GLU A 281 1.65 -4.94 -13.67
C GLU A 281 3.07 -4.66 -13.16
N ALA A 282 4.05 -5.54 -13.44
CA ALA A 282 5.44 -5.35 -12.98
C ALA A 282 6.51 -5.86 -13.97
N GLN A 283 7.75 -5.34 -13.85
CA GLN A 283 8.91 -5.86 -14.60
C GLN A 283 9.60 -7.06 -13.93
N GLY A 284 9.43 -7.23 -12.62
CA GLY A 284 9.91 -8.41 -11.89
C GLY A 284 8.84 -9.46 -11.63
N ASN A 285 9.04 -10.27 -10.58
CA ASN A 285 8.07 -11.32 -10.25
C ASN A 285 6.93 -10.71 -9.44
N ILE A 286 5.74 -11.28 -9.60
CA ILE A 286 4.56 -10.95 -8.79
C ILE A 286 4.25 -12.19 -7.95
N ALA A 287 4.03 -11.97 -6.65
CA ALA A 287 3.49 -12.97 -5.74
C ALA A 287 2.34 -12.34 -4.95
N ILE A 288 1.17 -12.95 -5.02
CA ILE A 288 -0.05 -12.53 -4.33
C ILE A 288 -0.53 -13.73 -3.49
N ASP A 289 -0.89 -13.46 -2.24
CA ASP A 289 -1.34 -14.43 -1.22
C ASP A 289 -2.53 -13.81 -0.48
N THR A 290 -3.77 -14.17 -0.81
CA THR A 290 -4.96 -13.48 -0.23
C THR A 290 -5.49 -14.14 1.04
N GLY A 291 -5.28 -15.44 1.20
CA GLY A 291 -5.34 -16.11 2.50
C GLY A 291 -6.66 -16.84 2.77
N THR A 292 -7.64 -16.23 3.43
CA THR A 292 -8.94 -16.91 3.63
C THR A 292 -10.10 -15.95 3.47
N GLY A 293 -11.18 -16.41 2.86
CA GLY A 293 -12.35 -15.62 2.49
C GLY A 293 -12.51 -15.64 0.98
N ASN A 294 -13.56 -15.01 0.46
CA ASN A 294 -13.87 -15.09 -0.96
C ASN A 294 -13.18 -13.96 -1.71
N ASP A 295 -12.00 -14.25 -2.25
CA ASP A 295 -11.08 -13.24 -2.78
C ASP A 295 -11.22 -13.03 -4.28
N VAL A 296 -10.84 -11.84 -4.73
CA VAL A 296 -10.84 -11.48 -6.15
C VAL A 296 -9.47 -10.93 -6.54
N ILE A 297 -8.82 -11.59 -7.49
CA ILE A 297 -7.58 -11.14 -8.13
C ILE A 297 -7.85 -10.87 -9.59
N ALA A 298 -7.62 -9.65 -10.06
CA ALA A 298 -7.91 -9.25 -11.43
C ALA A 298 -6.75 -8.48 -12.09
N GLU A 299 -6.62 -8.61 -13.41
CA GLU A 299 -5.73 -7.78 -14.25
C GLU A 299 -4.24 -7.82 -13.82
N VAL A 300 -3.69 -9.03 -13.64
CA VAL A 300 -2.30 -9.23 -13.16
C VAL A 300 -1.36 -9.69 -14.27
N GLY A 301 -0.18 -9.05 -14.39
CA GLY A 301 0.74 -9.35 -15.49
C GLY A 301 2.21 -8.99 -15.29
N THR A 302 3.10 -9.74 -15.96
CA THR A 302 4.55 -9.40 -16.03
C THR A 302 4.99 -8.97 -17.42
N LYS A 303 5.83 -7.93 -17.48
CA LYS A 303 6.40 -7.36 -18.72
C LYS A 303 7.59 -8.14 -19.29
N SER A 304 7.98 -9.27 -18.69
CA SER A 304 9.21 -9.99 -19.05
C SER A 304 9.06 -11.50 -18.97
N ALA A 305 9.49 -12.17 -20.04
CA ALA A 305 9.44 -13.63 -20.13
C ALA A 305 10.21 -14.37 -19.02
N ASN A 306 11.21 -13.74 -18.39
CA ASN A 306 12.00 -14.38 -17.34
C ASN A 306 11.42 -14.21 -15.94
N ARG A 307 10.20 -13.69 -15.82
CA ARG A 307 9.49 -13.50 -14.57
C ARG A 307 8.32 -14.46 -14.44
N ARG A 308 7.70 -14.46 -13.27
CA ARG A 308 6.56 -15.30 -12.96
C ARG A 308 5.52 -14.53 -12.16
N VAL A 309 4.27 -14.93 -12.36
CA VAL A 309 3.15 -14.64 -11.47
C VAL A 309 2.96 -15.87 -10.58
N GLY A 310 2.88 -15.67 -9.27
CA GLY A 310 2.46 -16.66 -8.30
C GLY A 310 1.23 -16.12 -7.57
N ILE A 311 0.15 -16.87 -7.60
CA ILE A 311 -1.11 -16.55 -6.91
C ILE A 311 -1.45 -17.74 -6.02
N ASP A 312 -1.78 -17.45 -4.78
CA ASP A 312 -2.35 -18.37 -3.79
C ASP A 312 -3.52 -17.61 -3.17
N THR A 313 -4.77 -18.00 -3.43
CA THR A 313 -5.92 -17.31 -2.82
C THR A 313 -6.31 -17.92 -1.48
N GLY A 314 -6.02 -19.21 -1.28
CA GLY A 314 -6.13 -19.88 0.01
C GLY A 314 -7.49 -20.55 0.16
N ASP A 315 -8.23 -20.39 1.27
CA ASP A 315 -9.55 -21.05 1.40
C ASP A 315 -10.70 -20.04 1.21
N GLY A 316 -11.70 -20.37 0.40
CA GLY A 316 -12.84 -19.52 0.08
C GLY A 316 -13.34 -19.74 -1.34
N ASP A 317 -14.49 -19.17 -1.71
CA ASP A 317 -14.94 -19.21 -3.11
C ASP A 317 -14.25 -18.07 -3.89
N ASP A 318 -13.11 -18.36 -4.52
CA ASP A 318 -12.20 -17.35 -5.05
C ASP A 318 -12.35 -17.09 -6.55
N VAL A 319 -11.96 -15.89 -6.98
CA VAL A 319 -11.94 -15.48 -8.39
C VAL A 319 -10.55 -14.98 -8.78
N VAL A 320 -9.96 -15.60 -9.79
CA VAL A 320 -8.72 -15.16 -10.44
C VAL A 320 -9.02 -14.88 -11.91
N ASP A 321 -9.00 -13.62 -12.31
CA ASP A 321 -9.47 -13.14 -13.61
C ASP A 321 -8.43 -12.30 -14.36
N ASP A 322 -8.52 -12.25 -15.69
CA ASP A 322 -7.72 -11.39 -16.58
C ASP A 322 -6.20 -11.46 -16.36
N ILE A 323 -5.64 -12.66 -16.15
CA ILE A 323 -4.19 -12.83 -15.95
C ILE A 323 -3.46 -12.88 -17.30
N GLN A 324 -2.65 -11.84 -17.56
CA GLN A 324 -1.87 -11.72 -18.80
C GLN A 324 -0.36 -11.59 -18.50
N THR A 325 0.41 -12.67 -18.73
CA THR A 325 1.85 -12.67 -18.42
C THR A 325 2.72 -13.23 -19.55
N ILE A 326 3.82 -12.54 -19.88
CA ILE A 326 4.85 -13.05 -20.80
C ILE A 326 5.66 -14.19 -20.13
N GLY A 327 5.67 -14.19 -18.79
CA GLY A 327 6.33 -15.15 -17.93
C GLY A 327 5.59 -16.47 -17.78
N GLY A 328 5.92 -17.20 -16.71
CA GLY A 328 5.13 -18.35 -16.26
C GLY A 328 4.13 -17.95 -15.17
N ALA A 329 3.13 -18.80 -14.94
CA ALA A 329 2.13 -18.61 -13.90
C ALA A 329 2.00 -19.87 -13.04
N VAL A 330 1.81 -19.67 -11.75
CA VAL A 330 1.41 -20.68 -10.77
C VAL A 330 0.23 -20.10 -9.99
N ILE A 331 -0.93 -20.76 -10.06
CA ILE A 331 -2.16 -20.34 -9.41
C ILE A 331 -2.63 -21.50 -8.53
N ARG A 332 -3.03 -21.17 -7.29
CA ARG A 332 -3.68 -22.06 -6.34
C ARG A 332 -4.84 -21.35 -5.68
N THR A 333 -5.96 -22.04 -5.50
CA THR A 333 -7.17 -21.44 -4.91
C THR A 333 -7.78 -22.21 -3.73
N GLY A 334 -7.13 -23.30 -3.29
CA GLY A 334 -7.43 -24.05 -2.06
C GLY A 334 -8.83 -24.67 -1.97
N GLU A 335 -9.45 -24.61 -0.79
CA GLU A 335 -10.80 -25.18 -0.59
C GLU A 335 -11.87 -24.13 -0.92
N GLY A 336 -12.86 -24.48 -1.74
CA GLY A 336 -13.96 -23.60 -2.14
C GLY A 336 -14.37 -23.83 -3.58
N SER A 337 -15.41 -23.15 -4.04
CA SER A 337 -15.85 -23.19 -5.43
C SER A 337 -15.23 -22.03 -6.21
N ASP A 338 -14.12 -22.31 -6.89
CA ASP A 338 -13.26 -21.27 -7.44
C ASP A 338 -13.50 -21.01 -8.94
N ALA A 339 -13.17 -19.81 -9.38
CA ALA A 339 -13.15 -19.44 -10.78
C ALA A 339 -11.76 -18.90 -11.19
N VAL A 340 -11.14 -19.53 -12.18
CA VAL A 340 -9.86 -19.10 -12.75
C VAL A 340 -10.04 -18.86 -14.25
N ASP A 341 -9.80 -17.64 -14.71
CA ASP A 341 -9.84 -17.23 -16.11
C ASP A 341 -8.51 -16.56 -16.51
N LEU A 342 -7.87 -17.06 -17.57
CA LEU A 342 -6.54 -16.62 -18.00
C LEU A 342 -6.47 -16.38 -19.52
N ASP A 343 -6.16 -15.15 -19.90
CA ASP A 343 -5.92 -14.74 -21.30
C ASP A 343 -4.64 -15.33 -21.92
N PHE A 344 -3.49 -15.12 -21.27
CA PHE A 344 -2.21 -15.46 -21.88
C PHE A 344 -1.09 -15.73 -20.88
N VAL A 345 -0.44 -16.88 -21.04
CA VAL A 345 0.78 -17.26 -20.29
C VAL A 345 1.90 -17.64 -21.25
N GLY A 346 2.92 -16.79 -21.36
CA GLY A 346 4.02 -16.99 -22.31
C GLY A 346 4.91 -18.20 -22.04
N ARG A 347 4.92 -18.73 -20.80
CA ARG A 347 5.69 -19.91 -20.39
C ARG A 347 4.82 -20.97 -19.72
N ASN A 348 5.36 -21.68 -18.73
CA ASN A 348 4.66 -22.79 -18.10
C ASN A 348 3.54 -22.25 -17.22
N LEU A 349 2.42 -22.97 -17.23
CA LEU A 349 1.26 -22.74 -16.40
C LEU A 349 1.04 -23.95 -15.49
N LEU A 350 0.83 -23.67 -14.20
CA LEU A 350 0.31 -24.61 -13.22
C LEU A 350 -0.92 -23.97 -12.57
N ILE A 351 -2.05 -24.65 -12.65
CA ILE A 351 -3.27 -24.37 -11.89
C ILE A 351 -3.55 -25.58 -11.02
N ASP A 352 -3.89 -25.34 -9.76
CA ASP A 352 -4.31 -26.34 -8.78
C ASP A 352 -5.39 -25.69 -7.92
N THR A 353 -6.66 -25.85 -8.27
CA THR A 353 -7.75 -25.11 -7.62
C THR A 353 -7.95 -25.66 -6.22
N GLY A 354 -8.41 -26.89 -6.06
CA GLY A 354 -8.19 -27.62 -4.81
C GLY A 354 -9.33 -28.54 -4.49
N SER A 355 -10.31 -28.16 -3.70
CA SER A 355 -11.53 -28.98 -3.56
C SER A 355 -12.75 -28.09 -3.51
N GLY A 356 -13.82 -28.52 -4.14
CA GLY A 356 -15.03 -27.73 -4.38
C GLY A 356 -15.35 -27.75 -5.87
N ASP A 357 -16.49 -27.20 -6.26
CA ASP A 357 -16.91 -27.22 -7.66
C ASP A 357 -16.25 -26.05 -8.39
N ASP A 358 -15.18 -26.31 -9.16
CA ASP A 358 -14.31 -25.28 -9.72
C ASP A 358 -14.56 -25.02 -11.22
N ARG A 359 -14.25 -23.81 -11.68
CA ARG A 359 -14.25 -23.44 -13.10
C ARG A 359 -12.89 -22.89 -13.53
N VAL A 360 -12.28 -23.51 -14.53
CA VAL A 360 -11.00 -23.08 -15.10
C VAL A 360 -11.14 -22.82 -16.59
N ILE A 361 -10.91 -21.59 -17.02
CA ILE A 361 -10.77 -21.20 -18.42
C ILE A 361 -9.31 -20.84 -18.69
N VAL A 362 -8.75 -21.36 -19.78
CA VAL A 362 -7.41 -20.99 -20.22
C VAL A 362 -7.37 -20.79 -21.72
N ASP A 363 -6.96 -19.60 -22.12
CA ASP A 363 -6.79 -19.24 -23.51
C ASP A 363 -5.45 -19.78 -24.06
N SER A 364 -4.38 -19.00 -24.05
CA SER A 364 -3.14 -19.35 -24.76
C SER A 364 -1.94 -19.53 -23.85
N VAL A 365 -1.19 -20.64 -24.04
CA VAL A 365 -0.02 -20.97 -23.23
C VAL A 365 1.19 -21.38 -24.09
N GLY A 366 2.29 -20.62 -23.96
CA GLY A 366 3.54 -20.86 -24.68
C GLY A 366 4.41 -21.97 -24.11
N GLY A 367 4.19 -22.35 -22.85
CA GLY A 367 4.89 -23.42 -22.15
C GLY A 367 4.06 -24.69 -21.97
N SER A 368 4.45 -25.49 -20.96
CA SER A 368 3.66 -26.66 -20.56
C SER A 368 2.55 -26.23 -19.59
N THR A 369 1.38 -26.84 -19.74
CA THR A 369 0.19 -26.56 -18.93
C THR A 369 -0.13 -27.78 -18.07
N SER A 370 -0.42 -27.54 -16.79
CA SER A 370 -0.93 -28.54 -15.86
C SER A 370 -2.09 -27.91 -15.10
N ILE A 371 -3.29 -28.43 -15.30
CA ILE A 371 -4.50 -28.04 -14.58
C ILE A 371 -4.88 -29.22 -13.68
N ARG A 372 -5.13 -28.94 -12.39
CA ARG A 372 -5.70 -29.90 -11.44
C ARG A 372 -6.82 -29.21 -10.68
N THR A 373 -7.96 -29.87 -10.57
CA THR A 373 -9.12 -29.34 -9.82
C THR A 373 -9.51 -30.19 -8.60
N ARG A 374 -9.00 -31.42 -8.55
CA ARG A 374 -9.07 -32.40 -7.44
C ARG A 374 -10.47 -32.94 -7.10
N ASP A 375 -11.11 -32.56 -5.99
CA ASP A 375 -12.35 -33.19 -5.55
C ASP A 375 -13.50 -32.19 -5.71
N GLY A 376 -14.50 -32.48 -6.55
CA GLY A 376 -15.58 -31.55 -6.87
C GLY A 376 -16.12 -31.75 -8.28
N ASN A 377 -17.26 -31.14 -8.63
CA ASN A 377 -17.80 -31.21 -9.98
C ASN A 377 -17.23 -30.07 -10.83
N ASP A 378 -16.11 -30.33 -11.48
CA ASP A 378 -15.29 -29.26 -12.05
C ASP A 378 -15.61 -29.00 -13.52
N THR A 379 -15.37 -27.77 -13.98
CA THR A 379 -15.42 -27.40 -15.40
C THR A 379 -14.09 -26.85 -15.87
N VAL A 380 -13.47 -27.49 -16.85
CA VAL A 380 -12.26 -27.00 -17.52
C VAL A 380 -12.57 -26.68 -18.98
N GLU A 381 -12.35 -25.43 -19.39
CA GLU A 381 -12.63 -24.90 -20.72
C GLU A 381 -11.37 -24.37 -21.41
N LEU A 382 -11.07 -24.91 -22.59
CA LEU A 382 -10.03 -24.44 -23.50
C LEU A 382 -10.69 -24.14 -24.88
N ASP A 383 -11.34 -22.98 -25.04
CA ASP A 383 -12.03 -22.54 -26.28
C ASP A 383 -11.41 -21.25 -26.89
N ASP A 384 -11.93 -20.72 -27.99
CA ASP A 384 -11.57 -19.42 -28.58
C ASP A 384 -10.19 -19.34 -29.27
N PHE A 385 -9.88 -20.36 -30.07
CA PHE A 385 -8.70 -20.39 -30.96
C PHE A 385 -7.36 -20.45 -30.24
N ASN A 386 -7.35 -21.10 -29.08
CA ASN A 386 -6.20 -21.26 -28.20
C ASN A 386 -4.96 -21.87 -28.84
N GLN A 387 -3.79 -21.46 -28.34
CA GLN A 387 -2.50 -22.00 -28.74
C GLN A 387 -1.74 -22.60 -27.56
N PHE A 388 -1.58 -23.92 -27.57
CA PHE A 388 -0.79 -24.66 -26.60
C PHE A 388 0.49 -25.21 -27.23
N LEU A 389 1.62 -24.55 -26.97
CA LEU A 389 2.88 -24.87 -27.65
C LEU A 389 3.62 -26.07 -27.05
N ARG A 390 3.32 -26.45 -25.81
CA ARG A 390 3.86 -27.66 -25.18
C ARG A 390 2.78 -28.56 -24.60
N ARG A 391 3.18 -29.49 -23.74
CA ARG A 391 2.32 -30.53 -23.20
C ARG A 391 1.23 -29.89 -22.36
N VAL A 392 -0.01 -30.36 -22.54
CA VAL A 392 -1.16 -30.04 -21.68
C VAL A 392 -1.54 -31.28 -20.89
N LEU A 393 -1.71 -31.11 -19.59
CA LEU A 393 -2.27 -32.10 -18.67
C LEU A 393 -3.47 -31.46 -17.96
N ILE A 394 -4.61 -32.12 -18.05
CA ILE A 394 -5.83 -31.83 -17.28
C ILE A 394 -6.09 -33.06 -16.40
N ASP A 395 -6.29 -32.83 -15.11
CA ASP A 395 -6.51 -33.88 -14.10
C ASP A 395 -7.58 -33.41 -13.11
N THR A 396 -8.85 -33.75 -13.36
CA THR A 396 -9.99 -33.31 -12.52
C THR A 396 -10.31 -34.29 -11.39
N SER A 397 -9.64 -35.46 -11.35
CA SER A 397 -9.61 -36.41 -10.23
C SER A 397 -10.93 -37.04 -9.78
N SER A 398 -11.83 -36.39 -9.03
CA SER A 398 -13.10 -37.03 -8.67
C SER A 398 -14.27 -36.05 -8.57
N GLY A 399 -15.41 -36.46 -9.12
CA GLY A 399 -16.63 -35.66 -9.21
C GLY A 399 -17.30 -35.84 -10.58
N GLU A 400 -18.44 -35.20 -10.83
CA GLU A 400 -19.05 -35.20 -12.17
C GLU A 400 -18.46 -34.06 -13.00
N ASP A 401 -17.34 -34.33 -13.68
CA ASP A 401 -16.53 -33.28 -14.30
C ASP A 401 -16.91 -32.99 -15.75
N ARG A 402 -16.64 -31.76 -16.19
CA ARG A 402 -16.78 -31.33 -17.58
C ARG A 402 -15.48 -30.78 -18.14
N VAL A 403 -15.00 -31.36 -19.24
CA VAL A 403 -13.84 -30.84 -19.98
C VAL A 403 -14.26 -30.47 -21.40
N LEU A 404 -14.25 -29.17 -21.70
CA LEU A 404 -14.53 -28.61 -23.02
C LEU A 404 -13.25 -28.12 -23.68
N ILE A 405 -12.96 -28.64 -24.87
CA ILE A 405 -11.85 -28.17 -25.71
C ILE A 405 -12.41 -27.84 -27.08
N ALA A 406 -12.31 -26.59 -27.49
CA ALA A 406 -12.86 -26.14 -28.75
C ALA A 406 -11.88 -25.22 -29.49
N ASN A 407 -11.85 -25.35 -30.82
CA ASN A 407 -11.12 -24.48 -31.74
C ASN A 407 -9.59 -24.32 -31.49
N GLY A 408 -8.97 -25.12 -30.62
CA GLY A 408 -7.58 -24.95 -30.20
C GLY A 408 -6.53 -25.64 -31.08
N THR A 409 -5.27 -25.21 -30.96
CA THR A 409 -4.08 -25.84 -31.58
C THR A 409 -3.12 -26.35 -30.52
N PHE A 410 -2.86 -27.66 -30.53
CA PHE A 410 -1.99 -28.35 -29.58
C PHE A 410 -0.75 -28.90 -30.29
N ALA A 411 0.40 -28.27 -30.01
CA ALA A 411 1.66 -28.64 -30.65
C ALA A 411 2.32 -29.90 -30.06
N GLN A 412 1.99 -30.24 -28.81
CA GLN A 412 2.47 -31.44 -28.12
C GLN A 412 1.32 -32.27 -27.56
N ASN A 413 1.64 -33.29 -26.76
CA ASN A 413 0.65 -34.21 -26.22
C ASN A 413 -0.37 -33.46 -25.34
N LEU A 414 -1.64 -33.82 -25.50
CA LEU A 414 -2.72 -33.52 -24.57
C LEU A 414 -3.05 -34.79 -23.78
N ILE A 415 -3.15 -34.66 -22.46
CA ILE A 415 -3.58 -35.73 -21.57
C ILE A 415 -4.73 -35.19 -20.73
N ILE A 416 -5.88 -35.85 -20.80
CA ILE A 416 -7.06 -35.58 -19.97
C ILE A 416 -7.27 -36.80 -19.08
N LYS A 417 -7.45 -36.54 -17.79
CA LYS A 417 -7.88 -37.52 -16.79
C LYS A 417 -9.01 -36.90 -15.98
N THR A 418 -10.14 -37.59 -15.92
CA THR A 418 -11.28 -37.10 -15.14
C THR A 418 -11.50 -37.90 -13.87
N GLY A 419 -11.25 -39.21 -13.91
CA GLY A 419 -11.06 -40.01 -12.70
C GLY A 419 -12.35 -40.66 -12.23
N ASP A 420 -12.69 -40.61 -10.94
CA ASP A 420 -13.89 -41.30 -10.43
C ASP A 420 -15.11 -40.35 -10.55
N GLY A 421 -16.17 -40.72 -11.26
CA GLY A 421 -17.28 -39.80 -11.50
C GLY A 421 -18.10 -40.08 -12.76
N GLY A 422 -19.05 -39.21 -13.09
CA GLY A 422 -19.79 -39.26 -14.35
C GLY A 422 -19.38 -38.10 -15.22
N ASP A 423 -18.36 -38.30 -16.06
CA ASP A 423 -17.65 -37.18 -16.69
C ASP A 423 -18.14 -36.89 -18.12
N ASP A 424 -18.15 -35.61 -18.52
CA ASP A 424 -18.44 -35.16 -19.89
C ASP A 424 -17.22 -34.50 -20.54
N ILE A 425 -16.67 -35.15 -21.56
CA ILE A 425 -15.49 -34.69 -22.29
C ILE A 425 -15.88 -34.37 -23.73
N GLU A 426 -15.87 -33.09 -24.09
CA GLU A 426 -16.13 -32.62 -25.45
C GLU A 426 -14.87 -32.01 -26.08
N ILE A 427 -14.48 -32.53 -27.24
CA ILE A 427 -13.41 -31.97 -28.06
C ILE A 427 -13.95 -31.62 -29.44
N SER A 428 -13.88 -30.35 -29.85
CA SER A 428 -14.38 -29.91 -31.13
C SER A 428 -13.43 -28.96 -31.89
N GLY A 429 -13.48 -28.99 -33.22
CA GLY A 429 -12.82 -27.99 -34.09
C GLY A 429 -11.30 -27.83 -33.92
N SER A 430 -10.61 -28.75 -33.24
CA SER A 430 -9.24 -28.56 -32.75
C SER A 430 -8.20 -29.31 -33.59
N ILE A 431 -6.93 -28.85 -33.54
CA ILE A 431 -5.79 -29.42 -34.26
C ILE A 431 -4.75 -29.98 -33.27
N PHE A 432 -4.41 -31.26 -33.40
CA PHE A 432 -3.46 -31.94 -32.53
C PHE A 432 -2.27 -32.49 -33.32
N ALA A 433 -1.09 -31.92 -33.10
CA ALA A 433 0.15 -32.33 -33.78
C ALA A 433 0.78 -33.61 -33.18
N ARG A 434 0.32 -34.02 -31.99
CA ARG A 434 0.83 -35.17 -31.23
C ARG A 434 -0.33 -35.95 -30.61
N PRO A 435 -0.08 -37.16 -30.07
CA PRO A 435 -1.13 -37.99 -29.50
C PRO A 435 -1.93 -37.30 -28.38
N VAL A 436 -3.23 -37.54 -28.41
CA VAL A 436 -4.18 -37.20 -27.35
C VAL A 436 -4.50 -38.46 -26.56
N THR A 437 -4.45 -38.37 -25.22
CA THR A 437 -4.88 -39.44 -24.32
C THR A 437 -6.01 -38.94 -23.44
N VAL A 438 -7.10 -39.69 -23.42
CA VAL A 438 -8.25 -39.48 -22.54
C VAL A 438 -8.39 -40.72 -21.66
N ASP A 439 -8.42 -40.53 -20.35
CA ASP A 439 -8.70 -41.57 -19.36
C ASP A 439 -9.83 -41.07 -18.47
N ALA A 440 -11.05 -41.56 -18.72
CA ALA A 440 -12.22 -41.14 -17.98
C ALA A 440 -12.39 -41.86 -16.62
N GLY A 441 -11.42 -42.72 -16.24
CA GLY A 441 -11.40 -43.35 -14.93
C GLY A 441 -12.58 -44.29 -14.65
N ARG A 442 -13.37 -44.05 -13.61
CA ARG A 442 -14.51 -44.89 -13.22
C ARG A 442 -15.80 -44.09 -13.21
N GLY A 443 -16.73 -44.47 -14.07
CA GLY A 443 -18.15 -44.26 -13.83
C GLY A 443 -18.93 -44.33 -15.12
N THR A 444 -19.81 -43.36 -15.35
CA THR A 444 -20.63 -43.29 -16.57
C THR A 444 -20.25 -42.06 -17.36
N ASP A 445 -19.28 -42.24 -18.24
CA ASP A 445 -18.59 -41.15 -18.90
C ASP A 445 -19.06 -40.94 -20.34
N LEU A 446 -19.07 -39.70 -20.78
CA LEU A 446 -19.37 -39.27 -22.14
C LEU A 446 -18.09 -38.72 -22.78
N PHE A 447 -17.78 -39.19 -23.99
CA PHE A 447 -16.74 -38.62 -24.83
C PHE A 447 -17.29 -38.26 -26.21
N ALA A 448 -17.28 -36.97 -26.53
CA ALA A 448 -17.67 -36.44 -27.81
C ALA A 448 -16.46 -35.83 -28.54
N SER A 449 -16.31 -36.17 -29.82
CA SER A 449 -15.24 -35.64 -30.67
C SER A 449 -15.76 -35.29 -32.06
N SER A 450 -15.69 -34.03 -32.47
CA SER A 450 -16.21 -33.57 -33.77
C SER A 450 -15.31 -32.54 -34.44
N GLY A 451 -15.19 -32.58 -35.78
CA GLY A 451 -14.45 -31.54 -36.53
C GLY A 451 -12.95 -31.42 -36.25
N ASN A 452 -12.34 -32.37 -35.53
CA ASN A 452 -10.94 -32.33 -35.12
C ASN A 452 -9.96 -32.87 -36.17
N THR A 453 -8.73 -32.36 -36.16
CA THR A 453 -7.60 -32.88 -36.94
C THR A 453 -6.54 -33.50 -36.03
N PHE A 454 -6.37 -34.83 -36.10
CA PHE A 454 -5.37 -35.54 -35.31
C PHE A 454 -4.22 -36.06 -36.17
N ALA A 455 -2.97 -35.71 -35.81
CA ALA A 455 -1.78 -36.28 -36.43
C ALA A 455 -1.51 -37.74 -36.01
N SER A 456 -2.18 -38.23 -34.96
CA SER A 456 -2.11 -39.59 -34.45
C SER A 456 -3.45 -40.01 -33.86
N PRO A 457 -3.83 -41.30 -33.88
CA PRO A 457 -5.09 -41.73 -33.29
C PRO A 457 -5.22 -41.30 -31.82
N VAL A 458 -6.41 -40.87 -31.43
CA VAL A 458 -6.75 -40.60 -30.02
C VAL A 458 -6.79 -41.91 -29.26
N ARG A 459 -6.17 -41.94 -28.08
CA ARG A 459 -6.30 -43.06 -27.15
C ARG A 459 -7.33 -42.70 -26.09
N VAL A 460 -8.49 -43.35 -26.15
CA VAL A 460 -9.55 -43.23 -25.14
C VAL A 460 -9.57 -44.51 -24.31
N VAL A 461 -9.61 -44.36 -22.99
CA VAL A 461 -9.69 -45.47 -22.03
C VAL A 461 -10.81 -45.17 -21.04
N ASN A 462 -11.51 -46.22 -20.61
CA ASN A 462 -12.58 -46.16 -19.62
C ASN A 462 -13.78 -45.29 -20.01
N VAL A 463 -14.13 -45.21 -21.30
CA VAL A 463 -15.40 -44.66 -21.76
C VAL A 463 -16.28 -45.83 -22.26
N PRO A 464 -17.51 -46.03 -21.74
CA PRO A 464 -18.38 -47.17 -22.10
C PRO A 464 -18.78 -47.32 -23.57
#